data_AF-A0AAD8GJ16-F1
#
_entry.id   AF-A0AAD8GJ16-F1
#
_cell.length_a   1.000
_cell.length_b   1.000
_cell.length_c   1.000
_cell.angle_alpha   90.00
_cell.angle_beta   90.00
_cell.angle_gamma   90.00
#
_symmetry.space_group_name_H-M   'P 1'
#
loop_
_entity.id
_entity.type
_entity.pdbx_description
1 polymer ?
#
loop_
_entity_poly.entity_id
_entity_poly.type
_entity_poly.pdbx_seq_one_letter_code
_entity_poly.pdbx_strand_id
1 'polypeptide(L)'
;MKLSFVSDKIVYHTKISYLGMIGGTNVKETVWRLLSKTINNILAQQMNWTGVNGKRAFKNLTLKDVFGAVRRNSLTSKVTDEEIEVIVKRWFQLAGDRAGGRRAREN
;
A
#
# COMPACT_ATOMS: atom_id res chain seq x y z
N MET A 1 -6.42 -29.46 -7.20
CA MET A 1 -5.23 -28.58 -7.14
C MET A 1 -5.11 -27.59 -8.32
N LYS A 2 -5.46 -27.94 -9.57
CA LYS A 2 -5.41 -26.99 -10.72
C LYS A 2 -6.48 -25.88 -10.68
N LEU A 3 -7.71 -26.20 -10.25
CA LEU A 3 -8.82 -25.22 -10.21
C LEU A 3 -8.61 -24.09 -9.19
N SER A 4 -8.07 -24.39 -8.01
CA SER A 4 -7.77 -23.38 -6.98
C SER A 4 -6.71 -22.37 -7.46
N PHE A 5 -5.65 -22.86 -8.11
CA PHE A 5 -4.58 -22.00 -8.63
C PHE A 5 -5.06 -21.04 -9.74
N VAL A 6 -5.97 -21.47 -10.60
CA VAL A 6 -6.57 -20.61 -11.64
C VAL A 6 -7.44 -19.52 -11.00
N SER A 7 -8.24 -19.88 -10.01
CA SER A 7 -9.07 -18.92 -9.26
C SER A 7 -8.22 -17.84 -8.58
N ASP A 8 -7.11 -18.23 -7.93
CA ASP A 8 -6.22 -17.28 -7.25
C ASP A 8 -5.59 -16.28 -8.23
N LYS A 9 -5.21 -16.72 -9.43
CA LYS A 9 -4.70 -15.81 -10.48
C LYS A 9 -5.75 -14.82 -10.97
N ILE A 10 -6.99 -15.28 -11.16
CA ILE A 10 -8.10 -14.41 -11.58
C ILE A 10 -8.37 -13.36 -10.51
N VAL A 11 -8.49 -13.77 -9.23
CA VAL A 11 -8.71 -12.86 -8.11
C VAL A 11 -7.57 -11.83 -8.01
N TYR A 12 -6.32 -12.27 -8.18
CA TYR A 12 -5.17 -11.39 -8.22
C TYR A 12 -5.29 -10.34 -9.35
N HIS A 13 -5.53 -10.75 -10.60
CA HIS A 13 -5.62 -9.82 -11.74
C HIS A 13 -6.80 -8.84 -11.61
N THR A 14 -7.95 -9.30 -11.12
CA THR A 14 -9.12 -8.43 -10.89
C THR A 14 -8.82 -7.40 -9.80
N LYS A 15 -8.17 -7.81 -8.70
CA LYS A 15 -7.75 -6.90 -7.63
C LYS A 15 -6.77 -5.83 -8.13
N ILE A 16 -5.75 -6.20 -8.90
CA ILE A 16 -4.80 -5.24 -9.48
C ILE A 16 -5.50 -4.26 -10.40
N SER A 17 -6.39 -4.76 -11.27
CA SER A 17 -7.13 -3.91 -12.21
C SER A 17 -8.03 -2.91 -11.49
N TYR A 18 -8.78 -3.37 -10.47
CA TYR A 18 -9.63 -2.52 -9.66
C TYR A 18 -8.84 -1.44 -8.91
N LEU A 19 -7.77 -1.83 -8.23
CA LEU A 19 -6.91 -0.91 -7.49
C LEU A 19 -6.18 0.06 -8.42
N GLY A 20 -5.80 -0.38 -9.62
CA GLY A 20 -5.15 0.46 -10.63
C GLY A 20 -5.99 1.65 -11.08
N MET A 21 -7.32 1.58 -10.96
CA MET A 21 -8.23 2.69 -11.29
C MET A 21 -8.12 3.88 -10.32
N ILE A 22 -7.53 3.70 -9.13
CA ILE A 22 -7.38 4.77 -8.14
C ILE A 22 -6.41 5.87 -8.64
N GLY A 23 -5.35 5.44 -9.34
CA GLY A 23 -4.38 6.33 -9.97
C GLY A 23 -3.74 7.38 -9.05
N GLY A 24 -3.19 8.42 -9.66
CA GLY A 24 -2.52 9.55 -9.02
C GLY A 24 -1.64 10.29 -10.02
N THR A 25 -1.22 11.50 -9.69
CA THR A 25 -0.38 12.33 -10.59
C THR A 25 1.10 11.94 -10.52
N ASN A 26 1.51 11.19 -9.50
CA ASN A 26 2.86 10.69 -9.30
C ASN A 26 2.86 9.41 -8.44
N VAL A 27 4.04 8.78 -8.28
CA VAL A 27 4.20 7.53 -7.52
C VAL A 27 3.71 7.68 -6.08
N LYS A 28 4.14 8.75 -5.40
CA LYS A 28 3.79 8.99 -4.00
C LYS A 28 2.28 9.09 -3.82
N GLU A 29 1.63 9.93 -4.63
CA GLU A 29 0.18 10.11 -4.55
C GLU A 29 -0.56 8.81 -4.85
N THR A 30 -0.13 8.07 -5.89
CA THR A 30 -0.73 6.80 -6.27
C THR A 30 -0.66 5.79 -5.12
N VAL A 31 0.51 5.60 -4.51
CA VAL A 31 0.70 4.71 -3.36
C VAL A 31 -0.16 5.16 -2.17
N TRP A 32 -0.18 6.46 -1.86
CA TRP A 32 -0.92 6.98 -0.71
C TRP A 32 -2.43 6.81 -0.85
N ARG A 33 -2.98 7.06 -2.05
CA ARG A 33 -4.41 6.83 -2.35
C ARG A 33 -4.76 5.34 -2.26
N LEU A 34 -3.92 4.46 -2.83
CA LEU A 34 -4.07 3.01 -2.75
C LEU A 34 -4.10 2.49 -1.31
N LEU A 35 -3.12 2.88 -0.49
CA LEU A 35 -3.04 2.46 0.90
C LEU A 35 -4.21 3.01 1.72
N SER A 36 -4.61 4.26 1.50
CA SER A 36 -5.76 4.86 2.21
C SER A 36 -7.09 4.18 1.85
N LYS A 37 -7.22 3.61 0.64
CA LYS A 37 -8.40 2.86 0.22
C LYS A 37 -8.45 1.43 0.78
N THR A 38 -7.29 0.88 1.16
CA THR A 38 -7.14 -0.54 1.55
C THR A 38 -6.87 -0.74 3.04
N ILE A 39 -6.32 0.27 3.72
CA ILE A 39 -5.92 0.22 5.13
C ILE A 39 -6.42 1.48 5.82
N ASN A 40 -7.32 1.31 6.79
CA ASN A 40 -7.75 2.42 7.64
C ASN A 40 -6.62 2.85 8.59
N ASN A 41 -6.70 4.08 9.12
CA ASN A 41 -5.58 4.63 9.89
C ASN A 41 -5.33 3.91 11.23
N ILE A 42 -6.37 3.35 11.86
CA ILE A 42 -6.25 2.55 13.09
C ILE A 42 -5.36 1.32 12.83
N LEU A 43 -5.66 0.58 11.76
CA LEU A 43 -4.85 -0.57 11.34
C LEU A 43 -3.44 -0.13 10.92
N ALA A 44 -3.31 1.00 10.22
CA ALA A 44 -2.00 1.51 9.81
C ALA A 44 -1.06 1.78 11.00
N GLN A 45 -1.57 2.23 12.14
CA GLN A 45 -0.76 2.45 13.34
C GLN A 45 -0.23 1.14 13.95
N GLN A 46 -0.91 0.03 13.73
CA GLN A 46 -0.54 -1.31 14.21
C GLN A 46 0.41 -2.06 13.25
N MET A 47 0.86 -1.40 12.19
CA MET A 47 1.63 -1.99 11.11
C MET A 47 2.93 -1.22 10.84
N ASN A 48 3.90 -1.91 10.26
CA ASN A 48 5.01 -1.29 9.53
C ASN A 48 5.49 -2.27 8.45
N TRP A 49 6.55 -1.92 7.71
CA TRP A 49 7.04 -2.77 6.63
C TRP A 49 7.51 -4.16 7.11
N THR A 50 8.31 -4.21 8.17
CA THR A 50 9.04 -5.41 8.60
C THR A 50 8.37 -6.19 9.72
N GLY A 51 7.44 -5.60 10.45
CA GLY A 51 6.80 -6.14 11.66
C GLY A 51 7.55 -5.89 12.97
N VAL A 52 8.48 -4.93 13.02
CA VAL A 52 9.25 -4.64 14.25
C VAL A 52 8.37 -4.03 15.35
N ASN A 53 8.79 -4.20 16.61
CA ASN A 53 8.14 -3.66 17.81
C ASN A 53 6.69 -4.14 18.01
N GLY A 54 6.44 -5.43 17.78
CA GLY A 54 5.11 -6.02 17.96
C GLY A 54 4.07 -5.61 16.91
N LYS A 55 4.47 -4.91 15.85
CA LYS A 55 3.58 -4.53 14.74
C LYS A 55 3.46 -5.64 13.71
N ARG A 56 2.38 -5.64 12.92
CA ARG A 56 2.23 -6.58 11.81
C ARG A 56 3.09 -6.16 10.61
N ALA A 57 3.74 -7.14 9.97
CA ALA A 57 4.61 -6.93 8.82
C ALA A 57 3.81 -6.81 7.52
N PHE A 58 3.76 -5.62 6.91
CA PHE A 58 3.08 -5.41 5.63
C PHE A 58 3.72 -6.21 4.49
N LYS A 59 5.06 -6.37 4.50
CA LYS A 59 5.79 -7.07 3.43
C LYS A 59 5.37 -8.54 3.25
N ASN A 60 4.75 -9.13 4.28
CA ASN A 60 4.27 -10.51 4.28
C ASN A 60 2.81 -10.65 3.82
N LEU A 61 2.10 -9.55 3.57
CA LEU A 61 0.71 -9.57 3.13
C LEU A 61 0.62 -9.69 1.61
N THR A 62 -0.41 -10.39 1.12
CA THR A 62 -0.84 -10.35 -0.29
C THR A 62 -1.31 -8.96 -0.72
N LEU A 63 -1.44 -8.01 0.22
CA LEU A 63 -1.68 -6.62 -0.12
C LEU A 63 -0.45 -5.94 -0.74
N LYS A 64 0.76 -6.51 -0.64
CA LYS A 64 1.95 -6.02 -1.37
C LYS A 64 1.72 -5.97 -2.90
N ASP A 65 0.76 -6.73 -3.41
CA ASP A 65 0.33 -6.70 -4.81
C ASP A 65 -0.11 -5.31 -5.28
N VAL A 66 -0.41 -4.36 -4.38
CA VAL A 66 -0.62 -2.93 -4.73
C VAL A 66 0.50 -2.35 -5.60
N PHE A 67 1.70 -2.93 -5.59
CA PHE A 67 2.82 -2.53 -6.44
C PHE A 67 2.47 -2.71 -7.94
N GLY A 68 1.78 -3.80 -8.28
CA GLY A 68 1.25 -4.01 -9.63
C GLY A 68 0.21 -2.94 -10.00
N ALA A 69 -0.65 -2.55 -9.06
CA ALA A 69 -1.65 -1.50 -9.27
C ALA A 69 -1.01 -0.13 -9.50
N VAL A 70 0.09 0.20 -8.80
CA VAL A 70 0.87 1.43 -9.06
C VAL A 70 1.38 1.46 -10.50
N ARG A 71 1.87 0.32 -11.02
CA ARG A 71 2.39 0.25 -12.41
C ARG A 71 1.32 0.25 -13.49
N ARG A 72 0.04 0.07 -13.14
CA ARG A 72 -1.08 0.20 -14.09
C ARG A 72 -1.34 1.65 -14.51
N ASN A 73 -0.91 2.62 -13.70
CA ASN A 73 -0.95 4.03 -14.05
C ASN A 73 0.22 4.35 -15.01
N SER A 74 -0.09 4.91 -16.18
CA SER A 74 0.90 5.21 -17.22
C SER A 74 2.02 6.13 -16.72
N LEU A 75 1.68 7.09 -15.85
CA LEU A 75 2.62 8.04 -15.24
C LEU A 75 3.64 7.38 -14.30
N THR A 76 3.34 6.19 -13.79
CA THR A 76 4.15 5.50 -12.78
C THR A 76 4.53 4.09 -13.21
N SER A 77 4.37 3.77 -14.50
CA SER A 77 4.56 2.43 -15.07
C SER A 77 5.98 1.87 -14.90
N LYS A 78 7.00 2.73 -14.83
CA LYS A 78 8.42 2.37 -14.76
C LYS A 78 9.02 2.33 -13.35
N VAL A 79 8.23 2.63 -12.32
CA VAL A 79 8.74 2.69 -10.95
C VAL A 79 9.18 1.31 -10.45
N THR A 80 10.30 1.26 -9.73
CA THR A 80 10.86 0.05 -9.14
C THR A 80 10.14 -0.36 -7.84
N ASP A 81 10.33 -1.61 -7.41
CA ASP A 81 9.77 -2.09 -6.14
C ASP A 81 10.37 -1.31 -4.96
N GLU A 82 11.66 -0.98 -5.03
CA GLU A 82 12.37 -0.24 -4.00
C GLU A 82 11.79 1.17 -3.80
N GLU A 83 11.55 1.90 -4.90
CA GLU A 83 10.94 3.24 -4.86
C GLU A 83 9.53 3.19 -4.24
N ILE A 84 8.71 2.20 -4.60
CA ILE A 84 7.39 2.01 -3.98
C ILE A 84 7.54 1.68 -2.49
N GLU A 85 8.45 0.77 -2.14
CA GLU A 85 8.68 0.33 -0.75
C GLU A 85 9.06 1.50 0.17
N VAL A 86 9.94 2.40 -0.28
CA VAL A 86 10.31 3.61 0.46
C VAL A 86 9.07 4.45 0.78
N ILE A 87 8.17 4.63 -0.18
CA ILE A 87 6.95 5.41 -0.02
C ILE A 87 5.96 4.72 0.92
N VAL A 88 5.82 3.39 0.81
CA VAL A 88 4.96 2.57 1.69
C VAL A 88 5.46 2.66 3.14
N LYS A 89 6.77 2.51 3.37
CA LYS A 89 7.40 2.68 4.69
C LYS A 89 7.07 4.05 5.27
N ARG A 90 7.26 5.11 4.49
CA ARG A 90 6.96 6.47 4.92
C ARG A 90 5.47 6.67 5.24
N TRP A 91 4.58 6.06 4.47
CA TRP A 91 3.14 6.11 4.74
C TRP A 91 2.78 5.47 6.09
N PHE A 92 3.35 4.31 6.44
CA PHE A 92 3.12 3.72 7.77
C PHE A 92 3.73 4.55 8.92
N GLN A 93 4.94 5.09 8.73
CA GLN A 93 5.57 5.96 9.74
C GLN A 93 4.70 7.19 10.08
N LEU A 94 4.03 7.75 9.08
CA LEU A 94 3.17 8.92 9.23
C LEU A 94 1.75 8.58 9.76
N ALA A 95 1.45 7.33 10.11
CA ALA A 95 0.12 6.95 10.61
C ALA A 95 -0.25 7.64 11.94
N GLY A 96 0.74 7.89 12.81
CA GLY A 96 0.56 8.69 14.03
C GLY A 96 0.23 10.15 13.74
N ASP A 97 1.01 10.77 12.84
CA ASP A 97 0.77 12.15 12.38
C ASP A 97 -0.62 12.32 11.76
N ARG A 98 -1.05 11.38 10.90
CA ARG A 98 -2.38 11.37 10.29
C ARG A 98 -3.52 11.23 11.31
N ALA A 99 -3.27 10.63 12.48
CA ALA A 99 -4.26 10.54 13.55
C ALA A 99 -4.34 11.78 14.45
N GLY A 100 -3.65 12.87 14.08
CA GLY A 100 -3.64 14.10 14.87
C GLY A 100 -2.37 14.29 15.71
N GLY A 101 -1.44 13.33 15.71
CA GLY A 101 -0.18 13.44 16.47
C GLY A 101 0.75 14.58 16.00
N ARG A 102 0.55 15.11 14.79
CA ARG A 102 1.24 16.35 14.35
C ARG A 102 0.67 17.58 15.07
N ARG A 103 -0.65 17.76 15.00
CA ARG A 103 -1.37 18.89 15.62
C ARG A 103 -1.12 18.95 17.13
N ALA A 104 -1.04 17.79 17.80
CA ALA A 104 -0.79 17.72 19.24
C ALA A 104 0.62 18.17 19.67
N ARG A 105 1.61 18.23 18.76
CA ARG A 105 2.98 18.70 19.04
C ARG A 105 3.18 20.18 18.73
N GLU A 106 2.23 20.77 18.01
CA GLU A 106 2.24 22.19 17.62
C GLU A 106 1.55 23.08 18.67
N ASN A 107 0.94 22.45 19.70
CA ASN A 107 0.34 23.09 20.88
C ASN A 107 1.24 22.90 22.10
#